data_AF-A0A7L3ZPM4-F1
#
_entry.id   AF-A0A7L3ZPM4-F1
#
_cell.length_a   1.000
_cell.length_b   1.000
_cell.length_c   1.000
_cell.angle_alpha   90.00
_cell.angle_beta   90.00
_cell.angle_gamma   90.00
#
_symmetry.space_group_name_H-M   'P 1'
#
loop_
_entity.id
_entity.type
_entity.pdbx_description
1 polymer ?
#
loop_
_entity_poly.entity_id
_entity_poly.type
_entity_poly.pdbx_seq_one_letter_code
_entity_poly.pdbx_strand_id
1 'polypeptide(L)'
;RLVHSGPGKGSPQSGVDLSFATRTGTRQGIETHLFRTETSRDLSLWTRSVVQGCHNSAELITEITTSCTYKSQECRLTIHYEHGFSLTTEPQDGAFSKTIAQYPYEKLKMSSDDGIRMLYLDFGGKDGEIQLDLHSCPKPIVFIIHSFLSAKITRLGLVA
;
A
#
# COMPACT_ATOMS: atom_id res chain seq x y z
N ARG A 1 6.30 -5.34 -0.40
CA ARG A 1 5.46 -6.07 -1.39
C ARG A 1 6.33 -6.87 -2.35
N LEU A 2 5.86 -8.04 -2.79
CA LEU A 2 6.47 -8.80 -3.90
C LEU A 2 6.20 -8.06 -5.22
N VAL A 3 7.18 -8.01 -6.11
CA VAL A 3 7.04 -7.35 -7.43
C VAL A 3 7.50 -8.17 -8.61
N HIS A 4 8.30 -9.21 -8.38
CA HIS A 4 8.76 -10.14 -9.40
C HIS A 4 8.87 -11.53 -8.80
N SER A 5 8.50 -12.54 -9.58
CA SER A 5 8.71 -13.95 -9.27
C SER A 5 8.81 -14.69 -10.60
N GLY A 6 9.99 -15.21 -10.93
CA GLY A 6 10.19 -15.94 -12.18
C GLY A 6 11.64 -15.95 -12.65
N PRO A 7 11.90 -16.55 -13.81
CA PRO A 7 13.20 -16.43 -14.47
C PRO A 7 13.57 -14.94 -14.67
N GLY A 8 14.86 -14.62 -14.59
CA GLY A 8 15.36 -13.27 -14.94
C GLY A 8 14.90 -12.84 -16.35
N LYS A 9 14.87 -11.53 -16.63
CA LYS A 9 14.41 -10.98 -17.93
C LYS A 9 15.13 -11.66 -19.11
N GLY A 10 14.42 -12.52 -19.86
CA GLY A 10 14.94 -13.24 -21.03
C GLY A 10 14.26 -14.60 -21.25
N SER A 11 14.43 -15.17 -22.45
CA SER A 11 13.95 -16.53 -22.79
C SER A 11 14.64 -17.60 -21.93
N PRO A 12 13.94 -18.65 -21.48
CA PRO A 12 14.52 -19.66 -20.59
C PRO A 12 15.58 -20.50 -21.31
N GLN A 13 16.84 -20.41 -20.85
CA GLN A 13 17.93 -21.31 -21.22
C GLN A 13 18.25 -22.27 -20.06
N SER A 14 18.89 -23.41 -20.31
CA SER A 14 19.33 -24.29 -19.21
C SER A 14 20.25 -23.50 -18.25
N GLY A 15 19.89 -23.44 -16.96
CA GLY A 15 20.63 -22.66 -15.95
C GLY A 15 20.03 -21.28 -15.59
N VAL A 16 18.75 -21.01 -15.88
CA VAL A 16 18.13 -19.72 -15.51
C VAL A 16 18.13 -19.50 -14.00
N ASP A 17 18.63 -18.35 -13.58
CA ASP A 17 18.51 -17.87 -12.20
C ASP A 17 17.03 -17.65 -11.85
N LEU A 18 16.49 -18.56 -11.02
CA LEU A 18 15.19 -18.42 -10.40
C LEU A 18 15.29 -17.37 -9.30
N SER A 19 14.47 -16.34 -9.37
CA SER A 19 14.50 -15.28 -8.37
C SER A 19 13.14 -14.64 -8.13
N PHE A 20 13.02 -14.03 -6.95
CA PHE A 20 11.94 -13.13 -6.63
C PHE A 20 12.49 -11.81 -6.11
N ALA A 21 11.73 -10.74 -6.26
CA ALA A 21 12.12 -9.42 -5.78
C ALA A 21 11.06 -8.80 -4.88
N THR A 22 11.50 -8.20 -3.78
CA THR A 22 10.66 -7.42 -2.87
C THR A 22 10.98 -5.95 -3.00
N ARG A 23 9.95 -5.11 -2.85
CA ARG A 23 10.09 -3.66 -2.68
C ARG A 23 9.54 -3.26 -1.32
N THR A 24 10.32 -2.47 -0.61
CA THR A 24 9.97 -1.91 0.70
C THR A 24 9.99 -0.39 0.59
N GLY A 25 8.88 0.24 0.98
CA GLY A 25 8.83 1.70 1.10
C GLY A 25 9.52 2.10 2.40
N THR A 26 10.46 3.03 2.32
CA THR A 26 11.19 3.60 3.45
C THR A 26 11.02 5.12 3.45
N ARG A 27 11.46 5.78 4.53
CA ARG A 27 11.49 7.26 4.57
C ARG A 27 12.40 7.86 3.50
N GLN A 28 13.34 7.09 2.97
CA GLN A 28 14.33 7.49 1.98
C GLN A 28 13.92 7.09 0.55
N GLY A 29 12.74 6.48 0.37
CA GLY A 29 12.24 6.05 -0.93
C GLY A 29 11.93 4.56 -0.98
N ILE A 30 12.48 3.83 -1.95
CA ILE A 30 12.19 2.42 -2.16
C ILE A 30 13.47 1.61 -2.15
N GLU A 31 13.52 0.64 -1.25
CA GLU A 31 14.53 -0.40 -1.28
C GLU A 31 14.01 -1.59 -2.08
N THR A 32 14.87 -2.12 -2.96
CA THR A 32 14.56 -3.30 -3.76
C THR A 32 15.58 -4.37 -3.45
N HIS A 33 15.10 -5.55 -3.07
CA HIS A 33 15.94 -6.72 -2.78
C HIS A 33 15.61 -7.84 -3.75
N LEU A 34 16.63 -8.43 -4.36
CA LEU A 34 16.53 -9.58 -5.25
C LEU A 34 17.04 -10.81 -4.52
N PHE A 35 16.24 -11.88 -4.53
CA PHE A 35 16.55 -13.14 -3.87
C PHE A 35 16.63 -14.24 -4.91
N ARG A 36 17.74 -14.96 -4.97
CA ARG A 36 17.91 -16.16 -5.78
C ARG A 36 17.35 -17.37 -5.02
N THR A 37 16.73 -18.29 -5.75
CA THR A 37 16.27 -19.58 -5.23
C THR A 37 16.89 -20.71 -6.03
N GLU A 38 17.16 -21.84 -5.37
CA GLU A 38 17.83 -22.98 -5.99
C GLU A 38 16.87 -23.83 -6.83
N THR A 39 15.61 -23.96 -6.39
CA THR A 39 14.60 -24.76 -7.07
C THR A 39 13.32 -23.98 -7.38
N SER A 40 12.55 -24.45 -8.36
CA SER A 40 11.22 -23.91 -8.67
C SER A 40 10.24 -24.08 -7.48
N ARG A 41 10.43 -25.13 -6.68
CA ARG A 41 9.67 -25.35 -5.45
C ARG A 41 9.96 -24.24 -4.44
N ASP A 42 11.22 -23.89 -4.23
CA ASP A 42 11.61 -22.84 -3.28
C ASP A 42 11.12 -21.47 -3.73
N LEU A 43 11.25 -21.15 -5.02
CA LEU A 43 10.68 -19.93 -5.58
C LEU A 43 9.18 -19.83 -5.26
N SER A 44 8.46 -20.92 -5.51
CA SER A 44 7.02 -20.98 -5.27
C SER A 44 6.67 -20.84 -3.78
N LEU A 45 7.44 -21.47 -2.90
CA LEU A 45 7.25 -21.39 -1.45
C LEU A 45 7.51 -19.98 -0.92
N TRP A 46 8.66 -19.38 -1.28
CA TRP A 46 9.03 -18.03 -0.84
C TRP A 46 8.02 -16.98 -1.33
N THR A 47 7.67 -17.01 -2.61
CA THR A 47 6.67 -16.10 -3.19
C THR A 47 5.34 -16.20 -2.45
N ARG A 48 4.82 -17.41 -2.21
CA ARG A 48 3.58 -17.60 -1.44
C ARG A 48 3.69 -17.10 -0.01
N SER A 49 4.77 -17.45 0.69
CA SER A 49 4.99 -17.05 2.08
C SER A 49 5.08 -15.53 2.24
N VAL A 50 5.75 -14.83 1.33
CA VAL A 50 5.84 -13.36 1.35
C VAL A 50 4.47 -12.71 1.12
N VAL A 51 3.67 -13.23 0.17
CA VAL A 51 2.32 -12.71 -0.10
C VAL A 51 1.39 -12.97 1.07
N GLN A 52 1.31 -14.22 1.54
CA GLN A 52 0.44 -14.60 2.65
C GLN A 52 0.83 -13.90 3.95
N GLY A 53 2.12 -13.78 4.23
CA GLY A 53 2.61 -13.01 5.37
C GLY A 53 2.15 -11.55 5.31
N CYS A 54 2.22 -10.93 4.13
CA CYS A 54 1.72 -9.56 3.94
C CYS A 54 0.21 -9.45 4.16
N HIS A 55 -0.58 -10.44 3.72
CA HIS A 55 -2.03 -10.47 3.93
C HIS A 55 -2.37 -10.62 5.41
N ASN A 56 -1.74 -11.58 6.09
CA ASN A 56 -1.92 -11.80 7.52
C ASN A 56 -1.54 -10.55 8.33
N SER A 57 -0.45 -9.88 7.97
CA SER A 57 -0.06 -8.62 8.62
C SER A 57 -1.06 -7.49 8.38
N ALA A 58 -1.68 -7.39 7.21
CA ALA A 58 -2.71 -6.39 6.93
C ALA A 58 -3.92 -6.57 7.85
N GLU A 59 -4.37 -7.82 8.02
CA GLU A 59 -5.48 -8.17 8.92
C GLU A 59 -5.14 -7.88 10.38
N LEU A 60 -3.94 -8.25 10.83
CA LEU A 60 -3.49 -8.01 12.20
C LEU A 60 -3.33 -6.52 12.53
N ILE A 61 -2.78 -5.73 11.61
CA ILE A 61 -2.59 -4.28 11.82
C ILE A 61 -3.93 -3.57 11.87
N THR A 62 -4.91 -4.02 11.08
CA THR A 62 -6.28 -3.47 10.96
C THR A 62 -6.35 -2.05 10.44
N GLU A 63 -5.55 -1.11 10.95
CA GLU A 63 -5.50 0.25 10.46
C GLU A 63 -4.11 0.88 10.66
N ILE A 64 -3.83 1.88 9.84
CA ILE A 64 -2.69 2.77 10.04
C ILE A 64 -3.16 4.21 10.05
N THR A 65 -2.37 5.06 10.69
CA THR A 65 -2.65 6.48 10.82
C THR A 65 -1.41 7.29 10.53
N THR A 66 -1.54 8.38 9.78
CA THR A 66 -0.47 9.34 9.52
C THR A 66 -1.00 10.77 9.56
N SER A 67 -0.20 11.70 10.09
CA SER A 67 -0.47 13.13 9.98
C SER A 67 -0.26 13.59 8.55
N CYS A 68 -1.05 14.57 8.12
CA CYS A 68 -0.95 15.18 6.79
C CYS A 68 -1.64 16.54 6.75
N THR A 69 -1.32 17.34 5.74
CA THR A 69 -2.05 18.58 5.44
C THR A 69 -3.02 18.33 4.28
N TYR A 70 -4.28 18.72 4.46
CA TYR A 70 -5.30 18.74 3.41
C TYR A 70 -5.88 20.15 3.30
N LYS A 71 -5.80 20.77 2.11
CA LYS A 71 -6.30 22.13 1.87
C LYS A 71 -5.83 23.16 2.92
N SER A 72 -4.54 23.12 3.24
CA SER A 72 -3.90 23.98 4.27
C SER A 72 -4.38 23.76 5.70
N GLN A 73 -5.06 22.64 5.98
CA GLN A 73 -5.48 22.24 7.32
C GLN A 73 -4.72 20.98 7.76
N GLU A 74 -4.13 21.03 8.95
CA GLU A 74 -3.52 19.86 9.60
C GLU A 74 -4.60 18.84 9.96
N CYS A 75 -4.38 17.61 9.54
CA CYS A 75 -5.33 16.53 9.69
C CYS A 75 -4.61 15.18 9.77
N ARG A 76 -5.42 14.14 9.95
CA ARG A 76 -4.99 12.77 10.15
C ARG A 76 -5.65 11.90 9.11
N LEU A 77 -4.83 11.21 8.32
CA LEU A 77 -5.29 10.16 7.42
C LEU A 77 -5.25 8.83 8.18
N THR A 78 -6.39 8.18 8.29
CA THR A 78 -6.52 6.79 8.73
C THR A 78 -6.90 5.92 7.54
N ILE A 79 -6.16 4.82 7.35
CA ILE A 79 -6.47 3.80 6.35
C ILE A 79 -6.77 2.52 7.12
N HIS A 80 -8.04 2.15 7.16
CA HIS A 80 -8.57 0.97 7.81
C HIS A 80 -8.75 -0.16 6.79
N TYR A 81 -8.39 -1.38 7.18
CA TYR A 81 -8.43 -2.59 6.36
C TYR A 81 -9.83 -2.91 5.85
N GLU A 82 -10.83 -2.82 6.73
CA GLU A 82 -12.24 -2.98 6.35
C GLU A 82 -12.88 -1.69 5.81
N HIS A 83 -12.80 -0.58 6.55
CA HIS A 83 -13.62 0.61 6.32
C HIS A 83 -13.07 1.62 5.30
N GLY A 84 -11.83 1.45 4.83
CA GLY A 84 -11.23 2.35 3.84
C GLY A 84 -10.56 3.56 4.47
N PHE A 85 -10.87 4.75 3.97
CA PHE A 85 -10.14 5.98 4.22
C PHE A 85 -10.95 6.92 5.10
N SER A 86 -10.30 7.54 6.09
CA SER A 86 -10.89 8.61 6.90
C SER A 86 -9.88 9.74 7.06
N LEU A 87 -10.34 10.98 6.86
CA LEU A 87 -9.62 12.20 7.20
C LEU A 87 -10.30 12.84 8.39
N THR A 88 -9.56 13.08 9.47
CA THR A 88 -10.05 13.77 10.66
C THR A 88 -9.15 14.96 11.00
N THR A 89 -9.71 16.01 11.59
CA THR A 89 -8.90 17.13 12.08
C THR A 89 -8.01 16.65 13.23
N GLU A 90 -6.78 17.14 13.31
CA GLU A 90 -5.98 16.93 14.53
C GLU A 90 -6.67 17.65 15.71
N PRO A 91 -6.75 17.02 16.90
CA PRO A 91 -7.33 17.66 18.08
C PRO A 91 -6.55 18.93 18.46
N GLN A 92 -7.25 20.05 18.62
CA GLN A 92 -6.69 21.26 19.23
C GLN A 92 -7.35 21.48 20.59
N ASP A 93 -6.55 21.76 21.62
CA ASP A 93 -7.00 22.22 22.95
C ASP A 93 -8.24 21.52 23.53
N GLY A 94 -8.21 20.18 23.58
CA GLY A 94 -9.27 19.38 24.22
C GLY A 94 -10.57 19.25 23.40
N ALA A 95 -10.63 19.79 22.18
CA ALA A 95 -11.73 19.57 21.26
C ALA A 95 -11.66 18.17 20.61
N PHE A 96 -12.83 17.57 20.36
CA PHE A 96 -12.93 16.31 19.64
C PHE A 96 -12.49 16.46 18.18
N SER A 97 -11.83 15.43 17.64
CA SER A 97 -11.48 15.36 16.23
C SER A 97 -12.76 15.34 15.37
N LYS A 98 -12.86 16.23 14.39
CA LYS A 98 -13.97 16.28 13.44
C LYS A 98 -13.62 15.50 12.18
N THR A 99 -14.53 14.67 11.70
CA THR A 99 -14.39 14.00 10.40
C THR A 99 -14.51 15.01 9.26
N ILE A 100 -13.49 15.06 8.41
CA ILE A 100 -13.41 15.87 7.20
C ILE A 100 -14.00 15.10 6.01
N ALA A 101 -13.58 13.85 5.83
CA ALA A 101 -14.04 13.00 4.74
C ALA A 101 -13.89 11.51 5.09
N GLN A 102 -14.73 10.67 4.51
CA GLN A 102 -14.66 9.20 4.60
C GLN A 102 -14.99 8.56 3.26
N TYR A 103 -14.18 7.60 2.85
CA TYR A 103 -14.33 6.91 1.57
C TYR A 103 -14.07 5.41 1.74
N PRO A 104 -14.97 4.53 1.28
CA PRO A 104 -14.70 3.10 1.27
C PRO A 104 -13.80 2.73 0.07
N TYR A 105 -13.25 1.51 0.06
CA TYR A 105 -12.33 1.08 -1.00
C TYR A 105 -12.95 1.04 -2.38
N GLU A 106 -14.25 0.74 -2.49
CA GLU A 106 -14.98 0.61 -3.75
C GLU A 106 -15.04 1.93 -4.54
N LYS A 107 -14.85 3.06 -3.84
CA LYS A 107 -14.75 4.37 -4.48
C LYS A 107 -13.35 4.68 -5.00
N LEU A 108 -12.30 4.08 -4.45
CA LEU A 108 -10.92 4.40 -4.85
C LEU A 108 -10.67 3.89 -6.28
N LYS A 109 -10.43 4.82 -7.21
CA LYS A 109 -10.05 4.55 -8.60
C LYS A 109 -8.55 4.44 -8.76
N MET A 110 -7.81 5.33 -8.12
CA MET A 110 -6.35 5.38 -8.23
C MET A 110 -5.73 5.88 -6.93
N SER A 111 -4.60 5.29 -6.55
CA SER A 111 -3.67 5.85 -5.58
C SER A 111 -2.31 6.06 -6.25
N SER A 112 -1.74 7.24 -6.07
CA SER A 112 -0.43 7.59 -6.65
C SER A 112 0.31 8.56 -5.74
N ASP A 113 1.56 8.86 -6.09
CA ASP A 113 2.42 9.75 -5.33
C ASP A 113 3.45 10.47 -6.19
N ASP A 114 3.99 11.59 -5.68
CA ASP A 114 5.07 12.36 -6.31
C ASP A 114 6.48 11.83 -5.97
N GLY A 115 6.59 10.82 -5.11
CA GLY A 115 7.85 10.28 -4.60
C GLY A 115 8.54 11.15 -3.53
N ILE A 116 7.98 12.32 -3.19
CA ILE A 116 8.57 13.31 -2.29
C ILE A 116 7.74 13.47 -1.02
N ARG A 117 6.50 13.96 -1.14
CA ARG A 117 5.60 14.22 0.01
C ARG A 117 4.11 14.15 -0.30
N MET A 118 3.72 14.26 -1.57
CA MET A 118 2.31 14.31 -1.97
C MET A 118 1.76 12.91 -2.26
N LEU A 119 0.67 12.59 -1.56
CA LEU A 119 -0.18 11.43 -1.82
C LEU A 119 -1.44 11.89 -2.58
N TYR A 120 -1.76 11.20 -3.66
CA TYR A 120 -2.95 11.45 -4.47
C TYR A 120 -3.90 10.25 -4.36
N LEU A 121 -5.16 10.50 -3.98
CA LEU A 121 -6.20 9.48 -3.91
C LEU A 121 -7.39 9.94 -4.75
N ASP A 122 -7.61 9.28 -5.89
CA ASP A 122 -8.74 9.55 -6.77
C ASP A 122 -9.93 8.66 -6.40
N PHE A 123 -11.01 9.29 -5.92
CA PHE A 123 -12.28 8.63 -5.61
C PHE A 123 -13.33 8.78 -6.72
N GLY A 124 -12.98 9.48 -7.81
CA GLY A 124 -13.81 9.69 -8.98
C GLY A 124 -15.10 10.48 -8.73
N GLY A 125 -15.92 10.56 -9.79
CA GLY A 125 -17.24 11.20 -9.73
C GLY A 125 -17.18 12.65 -9.28
N LYS A 126 -18.05 13.01 -8.33
CA LYS A 126 -18.09 14.36 -7.71
C LYS A 126 -17.04 14.57 -6.63
N ASP A 127 -16.47 13.48 -6.11
CA ASP A 127 -15.51 13.51 -5.00
C ASP A 127 -14.10 13.84 -5.53
N GLY A 128 -13.78 13.35 -6.73
CA GLY A 128 -12.55 13.67 -7.47
C GLY A 128 -11.27 13.16 -6.79
N GLU A 129 -10.15 13.80 -7.11
CA GLU A 129 -8.86 13.54 -6.48
C GLU A 129 -8.68 14.39 -5.22
N ILE A 130 -8.29 13.73 -4.12
CA ILE A 130 -7.76 14.40 -2.94
C ILE A 130 -6.23 14.37 -2.97
N GLN A 131 -5.63 15.50 -2.58
CA GLN A 131 -4.19 15.67 -2.51
C GLN A 131 -3.82 15.90 -1.05
N LEU A 132 -2.97 15.01 -0.53
CA LEU A 132 -2.55 15.01 0.87
C LEU A 132 -1.06 15.20 0.93
N ASP A 133 -0.64 16.17 1.72
CA ASP A 133 0.77 16.40 1.99
C ASP A 133 1.18 15.63 3.25
N LEU A 134 1.97 14.58 3.11
CA LEU A 134 2.37 13.69 4.20
C LEU A 134 3.64 14.12 4.94
N HIS A 135 4.26 15.24 4.52
CA HIS A 135 5.51 15.78 5.08
C HIS A 135 6.69 14.80 5.00
N SER A 136 6.54 13.69 4.27
CA SER A 136 7.49 12.58 4.17
C SER A 136 7.16 11.74 2.94
N CYS A 137 8.09 10.88 2.54
CA CYS A 137 7.90 10.06 1.34
C CYS A 137 6.59 9.25 1.42
N PRO A 138 5.65 9.44 0.48
CA PRO A 138 4.31 8.84 0.51
C PRO A 138 4.27 7.37 0.06
N LYS A 139 5.37 6.86 -0.49
CA LYS A 139 5.44 5.51 -1.05
C LYS A 139 5.06 4.39 -0.07
N PRO A 140 5.45 4.42 1.22
CA PRO A 140 5.01 3.42 2.18
C PRO A 140 3.48 3.37 2.31
N ILE A 141 2.81 4.54 2.30
CA ILE A 141 1.34 4.62 2.38
C ILE A 141 0.70 4.00 1.14
N VAL A 142 1.21 4.32 -0.06
CA VAL A 142 0.74 3.69 -1.30
C VAL A 142 0.89 2.17 -1.23
N PHE A 143 2.03 1.67 -0.74
CA PHE A 143 2.25 0.23 -0.58
C PHE A 143 1.29 -0.41 0.41
N ILE A 144 0.98 0.26 1.53
CA ILE A 144 0.01 -0.23 2.52
C ILE A 144 -1.39 -0.32 1.90
N ILE A 145 -1.83 0.68 1.13
CA ILE A 145 -3.11 0.66 0.42
C ILE A 145 -3.18 -0.56 -0.51
N HIS A 146 -2.14 -0.82 -1.29
CA HIS A 146 -2.09 -2.02 -2.14
C HIS A 146 -2.12 -3.32 -1.35
N SER A 147 -1.41 -3.39 -0.22
CA SER A 147 -1.41 -4.57 0.65
C SER A 147 -2.79 -4.85 1.25
N PHE A 148 -3.47 -3.80 1.73
CA PHE A 148 -4.82 -3.91 2.29
C PHE A 148 -5.83 -4.33 1.22
N LEU A 149 -5.81 -3.70 0.04
CA LEU A 149 -6.65 -4.09 -1.09
C LEU A 149 -6.40 -5.53 -1.54
N SER A 150 -5.13 -5.92 -1.69
CA SER A 150 -4.78 -7.28 -2.10
C SER A 150 -5.27 -8.31 -1.11
N ALA A 151 -5.07 -8.10 0.19
CA ALA A 151 -5.54 -9.00 1.24
C ALA A 151 -7.07 -9.07 1.28
N LYS A 152 -7.75 -7.92 1.17
CA LYS A 152 -9.23 -7.85 1.18
C LYS A 152 -9.83 -8.60 0.00
N ILE A 153 -9.31 -8.40 -1.21
CA ILE A 153 -9.75 -9.09 -2.43
C ILE A 153 -9.54 -10.61 -2.30
N THR A 154 -8.37 -11.04 -1.82
CA THR A 154 -8.08 -12.46 -1.60
C THR A 154 -9.03 -13.09 -0.58
N ARG A 155 -9.28 -12.43 0.55
CA ARG A 155 -10.22 -12.91 1.59
C ARG A 155 -11.65 -13.04 1.07
N LEU A 156 -12.09 -12.12 0.21
CA LEU A 156 -13.43 -12.14 -0.39
C LEU A 156 -13.55 -13.16 -1.54
N GLY A 157 -12.46 -13.84 -1.93
CA GLY A 157 -12.47 -14.77 -3.06
C GLY A 157 -12.66 -14.08 -4.42
N LEU A 158 -12.43 -12.77 -4.49
CA LEU A 158 -12.62 -11.96 -5.70
C LEU A 158 -11.36 -12.01 -6.57
N VAL A 159 -10.96 -13.20 -7.01
CA VAL A 159 -9.88 -13.33 -8.02
C VAL A 159 -10.48 -13.16 -9.42
N ALA A 160 -9.91 -12.24 -10.19
CA ALA A 160 -10.12 -12.14 -11.63
C ALA A 160 -9.23 -13.13 -12.39
#